data_AF-A0A3A4Z747-F1
#
_entry.id   AF-A0A3A4Z747-F1
#
_cell.length_a   1.000
_cell.length_b   1.000
_cell.length_c   1.000
_cell.angle_alpha   90.00
_cell.angle_beta   90.00
_cell.angle_gamma   90.00
#
_symmetry.space_group_name_H-M   'P 1'
#
loop_
_entity.id
_entity.type
_entity.pdbx_description
1 polymer ?
#
loop_
_entity_poly.entity_id
_entity_poly.type
_entity_poly.pdbx_seq_one_letter_code
_entity_poly.pdbx_strand_id
1 'polypeptide(L)' 'GENELAIDARPSDALALSLRVKAPIYVANQVIEQSAQIDLKAEPEDKSEEGKKWQEILENLNPEDFGKYKM' A
#
# COMPACT_ATOMS: atom_id res chain seq x y z
N GLY A 1 21.85 20.05 0.20
CA GLY A 1 20.92 20.28 -0.92
C GLY A 1 19.67 20.84 -0.30
N GLU A 2 19.46 22.14 -0.39
CA GLU A 2 18.64 22.89 0.57
C GLU A 2 17.25 23.26 0.03
N ASN A 3 16.82 22.68 -1.09
CA ASN A 3 15.51 22.95 -1.67
C ASN A 3 14.64 21.70 -1.57
N GLU A 4 13.89 21.58 -0.48
CA GLU A 4 12.78 20.63 -0.36
C GLU A 4 11.52 21.26 -0.96
N LEU A 5 10.80 20.49 -1.79
CA LEU A 5 9.55 20.90 -2.41
C LEU A 5 8.46 19.91 -2.01
N ALA A 6 7.41 20.41 -1.35
CA ALA A 6 6.22 19.63 -1.07
C ALA A 6 5.31 19.64 -2.30
N ILE A 7 5.00 18.45 -2.82
CA ILE A 7 4.12 18.25 -3.97
C ILE A 7 2.96 17.38 -3.53
N ASP A 8 1.74 17.85 -3.75
CA ASP A 8 0.55 17.05 -3.48
C ASP A 8 0.48 15.87 -4.46
N ALA A 9 0.24 14.67 -3.94
CA ALA A 9 0.23 13.44 -4.71
C ALA A 9 -0.69 12.41 -4.06
N ARG A 10 -1.37 11.62 -4.89
CA ARG A 10 -2.13 10.46 -4.39
C ARG A 10 -1.16 9.42 -3.82
N PRO A 11 -1.58 8.63 -2.80
CA PRO A 11 -0.73 7.60 -2.22
C PRO A 11 -0.14 6.62 -3.23
N SER A 12 -0.91 6.23 -4.25
CA SER A 12 -0.46 5.31 -5.30
C SER A 12 0.73 5.85 -6.10
N ASP A 13 0.71 7.14 -6.43
CA ASP A 13 1.75 7.78 -7.26
C ASP A 13 3.02 8.01 -6.43
N ALA A 14 2.87 8.47 -5.18
CA ALA A 14 3.97 8.69 -4.25
C ALA A 14 4.71 7.37 -3.92
N LEU A 15 3.97 6.28 -3.67
CA LEU A 15 4.56 4.96 -3.43
C LEU A 15 5.32 4.44 -4.64
N ALA A 16 4.73 4.51 -5.84
CA ALA A 16 5.36 4.04 -7.07
C ALA A 16 6.70 4.74 -7.34
N LEU A 17 6.75 6.06 -7.13
CA LEU A 17 7.99 6.84 -7.27
C LEU A 17 9.01 6.45 -6.20
N SER A 18 8.59 6.39 -4.94
CA SER A 18 9.46 6.07 -3.80
C SER A 18 10.15 4.72 -3.98
N LEU A 19 9.44 3.70 -4.46
CA LEU A 19 10.00 2.38 -4.74
C LEU A 19 11.04 2.40 -5.87
N ARG A 20 10.78 3.13 -6.97
CA ARG A 20 11.71 3.20 -8.11
C ARG A 20 13.03 3.88 -7.75
N VAL A 21 12.96 4.93 -6.93
CA VAL A 21 14.14 5.71 -6.53
C VAL A 21 14.74 5.24 -5.19
N LYS A 22 14.13 4.23 -4.56
CA LYS A 22 14.51 3.71 -3.23
C LYS A 22 14.50 4.81 -2.15
N ALA A 23 13.52 5.71 -2.22
CA ALA A 23 13.31 6.71 -1.19
C ALA A 23 12.65 6.09 0.06
N PRO A 24 12.97 6.58 1.26
CA PRO A 24 12.27 6.18 2.47
C PRO A 24 10.80 6.62 2.43
N ILE A 25 9.92 5.76 2.94
CA ILE A 25 8.48 6.01 3.00
C ILE A 25 8.11 6.28 4.46
N TYR A 26 7.34 7.34 4.68
CA TYR A 26 6.84 7.73 6.00
C TYR A 26 5.32 7.82 5.96
N VAL A 27 4.70 7.56 7.10
CA VAL A 27 3.25 7.66 7.30
C VAL A 27 2.99 8.40 8.60
N ALA A 28 1.97 9.26 8.61
CA ALA A 28 1.59 9.98 9.81
C ALA A 28 0.99 9.01 10.85
N ASN A 29 1.33 9.20 12.13
CA ASN A 29 0.85 8.33 13.21
C ASN A 29 -0.68 8.24 13.26
N GLN A 30 -1.37 9.35 13.01
CA GLN A 30 -2.84 9.37 12.98
C GLN A 30 -3.43 8.42 11.93
N VAL A 31 -2.76 8.26 10.78
CA VAL A 31 -3.21 7.31 9.75
C VAL A 31 -3.07 5.88 10.24
N ILE A 32 -1.99 5.55 10.96
CA ILE A 32 -1.79 4.23 11.58
C ILE A 32 -2.86 3.94 12.63
N GLU A 33 -3.15 4.91 13.50
CA GLU A 33 -4.17 4.77 14.54
C GLU A 33 -5.56 4.53 13.93
N GLN A 34 -5.88 5.21 12.83
CA GLN A 34 -7.14 5.05 12.10
C GLN A 34 -7.18 3.74 11.28
N SER A 35 -6.06 3.34 10.69
CA SER A 35 -5.98 2.13 9.86
C SER A 35 -5.86 0.85 10.68
N ALA A 36 -5.45 0.92 11.95
CA ALA A 36 -5.30 -0.25 12.82
C ALA A 36 -6.62 -1.01 13.05
N GLN A 37 -7.76 -0.37 12.76
CA GLN A 37 -9.05 -1.04 12.61
C GLN A 37 -9.19 -1.61 11.18
N ILE A 38 -8.27 -2.49 10.79
CA ILE A 38 -8.51 -3.34 9.60
C ILE A 38 -9.62 -4.29 10.02
N ASP A 39 -10.86 -3.95 9.69
CA ASP A 39 -11.93 -4.93 9.69
C ASP A 39 -11.58 -5.92 8.58
N LEU A 40 -10.88 -7.00 8.94
CA LEU A 40 -10.52 -8.10 8.04
C LEU A 40 -11.77 -8.77 7.41
N LYS A 41 -12.97 -8.32 7.78
CA LYS A 41 -14.27 -8.70 7.23
C LYS A 41 -14.85 -7.67 6.26
N ALA A 42 -14.09 -6.64 5.87
CA ALA A 42 -14.54 -5.71 4.85
C ALA A 42 -14.81 -6.49 3.56
N GLU A 43 -16.09 -6.54 3.17
CA GLU A 43 -16.48 -7.13 1.89
C GLU A 43 -15.72 -6.41 0.78
N PRO A 44 -15.11 -7.15 -0.15
CA PRO A 44 -14.41 -6.54 -1.26
C PRO A 44 -15.37 -5.67 -2.08
N GLU A 45 -14.96 -4.42 -2.32
CA GLU A 45 -15.75 -3.47 -3.12
C GLU A 45 -15.91 -3.96 -4.56
N ASP A 46 -14.91 -4.68 -5.09
CA ASP A 46 -14.93 -5.25 -6.43
C ASP A 46 -15.37 -6.73 -6.41
N LYS A 47 -16.62 -6.96 -6.86
CA LYS A 47 -17.25 -8.29 -6.99
C LYS A 47 -17.05 -8.92 -8.37
N SER A 48 -16.28 -8.29 -9.25
CA SER A 48 -15.92 -8.85 -10.55
C SER A 48 -15.07 -10.12 -10.41
N GLU A 49 -14.97 -10.91 -11.48
CA GLU A 49 -14.09 -12.09 -11.51
C GLU A 49 -12.61 -11.72 -11.28
N GLU A 50 -12.20 -10.53 -11.73
CA GLU A 50 -10.86 -10.01 -11.49
C GLU A 50 -10.66 -9.62 -10.02
N GLY A 51 -11.66 -8.97 -9.40
CA GLY A 51 -11.68 -8.66 -7.98
C GLY A 51 -11.55 -9.91 -7.10
N LYS A 52 -12.28 -10.98 -7.42
CA LYS A 52 -12.17 -12.28 -6.73
C LYS A 52 -10.78 -12.89 -6.86
N LYS A 53 -10.20 -12.85 -8.05
CA LYS A 53 -8.84 -13.34 -8.29
C LYS A 53 -7.80 -12.57 -7.45
N TRP A 54 -7.97 -11.25 -7.32
CA TRP A 54 -7.11 -10.45 -6.44
C TRP A 54 -7.31 -10.79 -4.97
N GLN A 55 -8.54 -11.04 -4.51
CA GLN A 55 -8.80 -11.49 -3.14
C GLN A 55 -8.10 -12.80 -2.83
N GLU A 56 -8.22 -13.81 -3.70
CA GLU A 56 -7.54 -15.09 -3.52
C GLU A 56 -6.01 -14.92 -3.43
N ILE A 57 -5.43 -14.01 -4.22
CA ILE A 57 -4.00 -13.71 -4.16
C ILE A 57 -3.64 -13.07 -2.82
N LEU A 58 -4.45 -12.12 -2.33
CA LEU A 58 -4.23 -11.41 -1.07
C LEU A 58 -4.42 -12.31 0.16
N GLU A 59 -5.40 -13.21 0.14
CA GLU A 59 -5.65 -14.17 1.23
C GLU A 59 -4.53 -15.21 1.38
N ASN A 60 -3.90 -15.60 0.28
CA ASN A 60 -2.83 -16.60 0.28
C ASN A 60 -1.43 -16.01 0.47
N LEU A 61 -1.30 -14.68 0.57
CA LEU A 61 -0.02 -14.01 0.78
C LEU A 61 0.37 -14.05 2.26
N ASN A 62 1.53 -14.63 2.58
CA ASN A 62 2.07 -14.58 3.93
C ASN A 62 2.70 -13.20 4.19
N PRO A 63 2.77 -12.74 5.45
CA PRO A 63 3.46 -11.49 5.82
C PRO A 63 4.91 -11.41 5.29
N GLU A 64 5.57 -12.55 5.17
CA GLU A 64 6.94 -12.68 4.64
C GLU A 64 7.04 -12.46 3.13
N ASP A 65 5.95 -12.62 2.40
CA ASP A 65 5.90 -12.47 0.93
C ASP A 65 5.84 -10.99 0.53
N PHE A 66 5.32 -10.12 1.41
CA PHE A 66 5.36 -8.65 1.22
C PHE A 66 6.80 -8.09 1.21
N GLY A 67 7.77 -8.80 1.83
CA GLY A 67 9.19 -8.41 1.86
C GLY A 67 10.03 -9.03 0.72
N LYS A 68 9.49 -9.99 -0.03
CA LYS A 68 10.21 -10.76 -1.07
C LYS A 68 9.87 -10.33 -2.48
N TYR A 69 9.35 -9.12 -2.69
CA TYR A 69 9.16 -8.62 -4.05
C TYR A 69 10.53 -8.33 -4.68
N LYS A 70 11.10 -9.33 -5.37
CA LYS A 70 12.17 -9.12 -6.33
C LYS A 70 11.59 -8.33 -7.49
N MET A 71 12.17 -7.16 -7.76
CA MET A 71 12.11 -6.54 -9.09
C MET A 71 12.59 -7.52 -10.16
#